data_AF-W0H1L3-F1
#
_entry.id   AF-W0H1L3-F1
#
_cell.length_a   1.000
_cell.length_b   1.000
_cell.length_c   1.000
_cell.angle_alpha   90.00
_cell.angle_beta   90.00
_cell.angle_gamma   90.00
#
_symmetry.space_group_name_H-M   'P 1'
#
loop_
_entity.id
_entity.type
_entity.pdbx_description
1 polymer ?
#
loop_
_entity_poly.entity_id
_entity_poly.type
_entity_poly.pdbx_seq_one_letter_code
_entity_poly.pdbx_strand_id
1 'polypeptide(L)'
;MWIAVVLLLLVPTAAGRLLLDLAGGVLLALLALPLILSGLGWIGWKLLQSRMISCTACGATGLKGAGVCAVCGTPYPSAGENPASAAAPSTPASDLTIDVVAQDVDSDS
;
A
#
# COMPACT_ATOMS: atom_id res chain seq x y z
N MET A 1 -27.50 4.37 49.08
CA MET A 1 -27.25 3.22 49.98
C MET A 1 -28.04 1.97 49.57
N TRP A 2 -29.35 2.07 49.30
CA TRP A 2 -30.19 0.94 48.88
C TRP A 2 -29.79 0.24 47.56
N ILE A 3 -29.30 1.00 46.58
CA ILE A 3 -28.83 0.44 45.28
C ILE A 3 -27.67 -0.54 45.48
N ALA A 4 -26.74 -0.25 46.38
CA ALA A 4 -25.63 -1.14 46.70
C ALA A 4 -26.11 -2.45 47.36
N VAL A 5 -27.15 -2.37 48.19
CA VAL A 5 -27.75 -3.54 48.87
C VAL A 5 -28.51 -4.43 47.88
N VAL A 6 -29.27 -3.83 46.97
CA VAL A 6 -29.96 -4.55 45.88
C VAL A 6 -28.96 -5.20 44.93
N LEU A 7 -27.88 -4.49 44.58
CA LEU A 7 -26.78 -5.04 43.76
C LEU A 7 -26.12 -6.25 44.45
N LEU A 8 -25.84 -6.15 45.75
CA LEU A 8 -25.23 -7.21 46.56
C LEU A 8 -26.16 -8.44 46.73
N LEU A 9 -27.47 -8.24 46.70
CA LEU A 9 -28.49 -9.30 46.70
C LEU A 9 -28.73 -9.92 45.32
N LEU A 10 -28.50 -9.19 44.23
CA LEU A 10 -28.56 -9.72 42.86
C LEU A 10 -27.29 -10.47 42.45
N VAL A 11 -26.13 -10.14 43.00
CA VAL A 11 -24.85 -10.84 42.75
C VAL A 11 -24.92 -12.37 42.96
N PRO A 12 -25.58 -12.93 44.00
CA PRO A 12 -25.76 -14.38 44.13
C PRO A 12 -26.83 -14.98 43.20
N THR A 13 -27.60 -14.17 42.46
CA THR A 13 -28.63 -14.66 41.55
C THR A 13 -28.07 -14.88 40.14
N ALA A 14 -28.48 -15.98 39.48
CA ALA A 14 -27.99 -16.35 38.15
C ALA A 14 -28.18 -15.23 37.10
N ALA A 15 -29.25 -14.43 37.22
CA ALA A 15 -29.51 -13.30 36.35
C ALA A 15 -28.50 -12.15 36.55
N GLY A 16 -28.07 -11.87 37.79
CA GLY A 16 -27.06 -10.86 38.08
C GLY A 16 -25.69 -11.23 37.50
N ARG A 17 -25.32 -12.51 37.60
CA ARG A 17 -24.07 -13.01 37.00
C ARG A 17 -24.09 -12.96 35.48
N LEU A 18 -25.22 -13.31 34.85
CA LEU A 18 -25.38 -13.20 33.39
C LEU A 18 -25.23 -11.76 32.89
N LEU A 19 -25.84 -10.78 33.58
CA LEU A 19 -25.69 -9.36 33.22
C LEU A 19 -24.26 -8.85 33.41
N LEU A 20 -23.57 -9.31 34.47
CA LEU A 20 -22.17 -8.99 34.72
C LEU A 20 -21.24 -9.63 33.70
N ASP A 21 -21.50 -10.86 33.26
CA ASP A 21 -20.74 -11.54 32.21
C ASP A 21 -20.97 -10.86 30.84
N LEU A 22 -22.20 -10.43 30.54
CA LEU A 22 -22.47 -9.68 29.31
C LEU A 22 -21.79 -8.31 29.31
N ALA A 23 -21.93 -7.56 30.41
CA ALA A 23 -21.32 -6.24 30.55
C ALA A 23 -19.78 -6.34 30.59
N GLY A 24 -19.25 -7.34 31.27
CA GLY A 24 -17.82 -7.66 31.30
C GLY A 24 -17.32 -8.06 29.93
N GLY A 25 -18.04 -8.91 29.20
CA GLY A 25 -17.72 -9.30 27.83
C GLY A 25 -17.74 -8.14 26.85
N VAL A 26 -18.74 -7.25 26.92
CA VAL A 26 -18.80 -6.03 26.11
C VAL A 26 -17.66 -5.08 26.44
N LEU A 27 -17.37 -4.86 27.73
CA LEU A 27 -16.26 -4.01 28.15
C LEU A 27 -14.91 -4.58 27.65
N LEU A 28 -14.71 -5.89 27.78
CA LEU A 28 -13.53 -6.58 27.24
C LEU A 28 -13.46 -6.47 25.72
N ALA A 29 -14.56 -6.63 25.00
CA ALA A 29 -14.60 -6.48 23.55
C ALA A 29 -14.25 -5.05 23.13
N LEU A 30 -14.79 -4.04 23.82
CA LEU A 30 -14.47 -2.62 23.58
C LEU A 30 -13.01 -2.29 23.89
N LEU A 31 -12.37 -2.98 24.83
CA LEU A 31 -10.95 -2.84 25.12
C LEU A 31 -10.07 -3.60 24.12
N ALA A 32 -10.49 -4.80 23.73
CA ALA A 32 -9.77 -5.67 22.81
C ALA A 32 -9.82 -5.14 21.37
N LEU A 33 -10.94 -4.57 20.94
CA LEU A 33 -11.13 -4.03 19.59
C LEU A 33 -10.04 -3.00 19.21
N PRO A 34 -9.77 -1.93 19.97
CA PRO A 34 -8.72 -0.97 19.62
C PRO A 34 -7.33 -1.60 19.68
N LEU A 35 -7.08 -2.56 20.58
CA LEU A 35 -5.80 -3.28 20.63
C LEU A 35 -5.57 -4.13 19.36
N ILE A 36 -6.61 -4.85 18.93
CA ILE A 36 -6.60 -5.67 17.72
C ILE A 36 -6.45 -4.79 16.48
N LEU A 37 -7.22 -3.71 16.38
CA LEU A 37 -7.12 -2.75 15.26
C LEU A 37 -5.75 -2.07 15.20
N SER A 38 -5.19 -1.70 16.35
CA SER A 38 -3.84 -1.11 16.42
C SER A 38 -2.78 -2.12 15.98
N GLY A 39 -2.88 -3.36 16.44
CA GLY A 39 -1.97 -4.45 16.04
C GLY A 39 -2.05 -4.72 14.53
N LEU A 40 -3.24 -5.02 14.01
CA LEU A 40 -3.46 -5.29 12.59
C LEU A 40 -3.09 -4.09 11.71
N GLY A 41 -3.45 -2.88 12.14
CA GLY A 41 -3.11 -1.64 11.44
C GLY A 41 -1.60 -1.42 11.36
N TRP A 42 -0.86 -1.69 12.44
CA TRP A 42 0.60 -1.60 12.45
C TRP A 42 1.26 -2.59 11.49
N ILE A 43 0.80 -3.85 11.49
CA ILE A 43 1.28 -4.88 10.55
C ILE A 43 0.98 -4.43 9.12
N GLY A 44 -0.25 -4.02 8.82
CA GLY A 44 -0.65 -3.54 7.50
C GLY A 44 0.18 -2.35 7.02
N TRP A 45 0.44 -1.39 7.90
CA TRP A 45 1.28 -0.22 7.63
C TRP A 45 2.72 -0.61 7.29
N LYS A 46 3.32 -1.55 8.03
CA LYS A 46 4.67 -2.05 7.75
C LYS A 46 4.76 -2.75 6.40
N LEU A 47 3.74 -3.52 6.03
CA LEU A 47 3.67 -4.18 4.72
C LEU A 47 3.53 -3.15 3.60
N LEU A 48 2.69 -2.13 3.79
CA LEU A 48 2.52 -1.04 2.82
C LEU A 48 3.82 -0.25 2.65
N GLN A 49 4.48 0.08 3.75
CA GLN A 49 5.76 0.79 3.75
C GLN A 49 6.87 -0.01 3.05
N SER A 50 6.90 -1.33 3.25
CA SER A 50 7.83 -2.23 2.54
C SER A 50 7.60 -2.28 1.02
N ARG A 51 6.41 -1.88 0.56
CA ARG A 51 6.04 -1.82 -0.86
C ARG A 51 6.12 -0.41 -1.44
N MET A 52 6.48 0.62 -0.69
CA MET A 52 6.71 1.95 -1.25
C MET A 52 8.08 2.01 -1.94
N ILE A 53 8.10 2.50 -3.18
CA ILE A 53 9.31 2.73 -3.97
C ILE A 53 9.36 4.18 -4.44
N SER A 54 10.52 4.81 -4.35
CA SER A 54 10.75 6.17 -4.85
C SER A 54 11.21 6.12 -6.31
N CYS A 55 10.63 6.96 -7.17
CA CYS A 55 11.12 7.16 -8.52
C CYS A 55 12.47 7.89 -8.50
N THR A 56 13.47 7.36 -9.20
CA THR A 56 14.82 7.96 -9.27
C THR A 56 14.89 9.19 -10.18
N ALA A 57 13.92 9.37 -11.09
CA ALA A 57 13.90 10.49 -12.03
C ALA A 57 13.21 11.75 -11.45
N CYS A 58 12.11 11.59 -10.71
CA CYS A 58 11.30 12.71 -10.21
C CYS A 58 11.10 12.73 -8.69
N GLY A 59 11.54 11.71 -7.95
CA GLY A 59 11.37 11.62 -6.49
C GLY A 59 9.96 11.24 -6.01
N ALA A 60 8.99 11.05 -6.90
CA ALA A 60 7.64 10.66 -6.52
C ALA A 60 7.59 9.25 -5.90
N THR A 61 6.76 9.08 -4.86
CA THR A 61 6.54 7.78 -4.21
C THR A 61 5.46 7.00 -4.94
N GLY A 62 5.74 5.73 -5.25
CA GLY A 62 4.83 4.81 -5.90
C GLY A 62 4.76 3.47 -5.16
N LEU A 63 3.87 2.60 -5.64
CA LEU A 63 3.70 1.25 -5.13
C LEU A 63 4.49 0.26 -5.98
N LYS A 64 5.24 -0.63 -5.33
CA LYS A 64 5.96 -1.74 -5.94
C LYS A 64 4.96 -2.67 -6.63
N GLY A 65 4.89 -2.58 -7.96
CA GLY A 65 3.89 -3.26 -8.81
C GLY A 65 3.33 -2.37 -9.92
N ALA A 66 3.47 -1.04 -9.82
CA ALA A 66 3.25 -0.13 -10.94
C ALA A 66 4.44 -0.25 -11.92
N GLY A 67 4.18 -0.55 -13.19
CA GLY A 67 5.22 -0.66 -14.21
C GLY A 67 5.86 0.69 -14.58
N VAL A 68 5.13 1.79 -14.43
CA VAL A 68 5.55 3.15 -14.79
C VAL A 68 5.15 4.17 -13.73
N CYS A 69 5.96 5.22 -13.59
CA CYS A 69 5.65 6.35 -12.70
C CYS A 69 4.50 7.17 -13.27
N ALA A 70 3.44 7.37 -12.48
CA ALA A 70 2.27 8.15 -12.89
C ALA A 70 2.55 9.66 -13.05
N VAL A 71 3.69 10.15 -12.58
CA VAL A 71 4.06 11.58 -12.64
C VAL A 71 4.93 11.88 -13.87
N CYS A 72 5.99 11.10 -14.09
CA CYS A 72 6.99 11.35 -15.15
C CYS A 72 7.05 10.27 -16.24
N GLY A 73 6.25 9.20 -16.14
CA GLY A 73 6.21 8.12 -17.12
C GLY A 73 7.42 7.18 -17.12
N THR A 74 8.46 7.44 -16.32
CA THR A 74 9.65 6.58 -16.27
C THR A 74 9.30 5.23 -15.65
N PRO A 75 9.77 4.10 -16.23
CA PRO A 75 9.51 2.77 -15.67
C PRO A 75 10.14 2.64 -14.28
N TYR A 76 9.44 1.98 -13.35
CA TYR A 76 10.05 1.61 -12.07
C TYR A 76 11.02 0.44 -12.30
N PRO A 77 12.14 0.34 -11.57
CA PRO A 77 13.03 -0.81 -11.66
C PRO A 77 12.30 -2.05 -11.11
N SER A 78 11.72 -2.85 -12.01
CA SER A 78 11.08 -4.11 -11.65
C SER A 78 12.15 -5.09 -11.17
N ALA A 79 11.89 -5.82 -10.09
CA ALA A 79 12.81 -6.81 -9.51
C ALA A 79 13.07 -8.06 -10.41
N GLY A 80 12.73 -7.99 -11.70
CA GLY A 80 12.95 -9.03 -12.69
C GLY A 80 13.47 -8.49 -14.03
N GLU A 81 13.70 -7.19 -14.16
CA GLU A 81 14.38 -6.63 -15.33
C GLU A 81 15.87 -6.59 -15.01
N ASN A 82 16.61 -7.52 -15.61
CA ASN A 82 18.06 -7.50 -15.61
C ASN A 82 18.51 -6.10 -16.07
N PRO A 83 19.25 -5.32 -15.25
CA PRO A 83 19.69 -3.97 -15.63
C PRO A 83 20.58 -3.97 -16.89
N ALA A 84 21.04 -5.14 -17.33
CA ALA A 84 21.75 -5.32 -18.61
C ALA A 84 20.85 -5.29 -19.86
N SER A 85 19.51 -5.39 -19.75
CA SER A 85 18.60 -5.28 -20.92
C SER A 85 18.07 -3.87 -21.16
N ALA A 86 18.16 -2.96 -20.17
CA ALA A 86 17.86 -1.54 -20.35
C ALA A 86 19.07 -0.74 -20.88
N ALA A 87 20.25 -1.37 -20.91
CA ALA A 87 21.46 -0.82 -21.53
C ALA A 87 21.53 -1.21 -23.02
N ALA A 88 20.47 -0.97 -23.78
CA ALA A 88 20.71 -0.62 -25.18
C ALA A 88 21.45 0.72 -25.12
N PRO A 89 22.70 0.84 -25.60
CA PRO A 89 23.42 2.10 -25.58
C PRO A 89 22.56 3.11 -26.35
N SER A 90 21.91 4.01 -25.63
CA SER A 90 21.14 5.09 -26.20
C SER A 90 22.16 6.09 -26.72
N THR A 91 22.63 5.87 -27.95
CA THR A 91 23.51 6.80 -28.64
C THR A 91 22.76 8.12 -28.80
N PRO A 92 23.32 9.24 -28.31
CA PRO A 92 22.66 10.54 -28.43
C PRO A 92 22.49 10.87 -29.92
N ALA A 93 21.34 11.43 -30.28
CA ALA A 93 21.02 11.75 -31.68
C ALA A 93 22.06 12.68 -32.35
N SER A 94 22.85 13.41 -31.56
CA SER A 94 23.97 14.24 -32.01
C SER A 94 25.17 13.45 -32.55
N ASP A 95 25.31 12.17 -32.21
CA ASP A 95 26.38 11.27 -32.69
C ASP A 95 25.97 10.47 -33.94
N LEU A 96 24.75 10.68 -34.46
CA LEU A 96 24.23 9.95 -35.61
C LEU A 96 24.11 10.88 -36.82
N THR A 97 24.73 10.49 -37.94
CA THR A 97 24.51 11.12 -39.25
C THR A 97 23.36 10.41 -39.95
N ILE A 98 22.27 11.13 -40.22
CA ILE A 98 21.10 10.62 -40.96
C ILE A 98 21.24 11.04 -42.42
N ASP A 99 21.34 10.07 -43.32
CA ASP A 99 21.30 10.30 -44.76
C ASP A 99 19.84 10.27 -45.24
N VAL A 100 19.38 11.37 -45.85
CA VAL A 100 18.00 11.50 -46.33
C VAL A 100 18.02 11.46 -47.85
N VAL A 101 17.55 10.35 -48.41
CA VAL A 101 17.35 10.21 -49.86
C VAL A 101 15.91 10.61 -50.17
N ALA A 102 15.74 11.71 -50.90
CA ALA A 102 14.45 12.08 -51.45
C ALA A 102 14.17 11.24 -52.70
N GLN A 103 12.98 10.65 -52.79
CA GLN A 103 12.48 9.96 -53.97
C GLN A 103 11.39 10.83 -54.60
N ASP A 104 11.63 11.32 -55.82
CA ASP A 104 10.62 12.04 -56.60
C ASP A 104 9.56 11.07 -57.13
N VAL A 105 8.29 11.45 -56.98
CA VAL A 105 7.10 10.62 -57.27
C VAL A 105 6.79 10.46 -58.78
N ASP A 106 7.53 11.13 -59.67
CA ASP A 106 7.25 11.18 -61.11
C ASP A 106 8.23 10.35 -61.99
N SER A 107 9.05 9.46 -61.39
CA SER A 107 10.13 8.76 -62.13
C SER A 107 9.76 7.42 -62.81
N ASP A 108 8.48 7.01 -62.76
CA ASP A 108 7.98 5.84 -63.49
C ASP A 108 6.67 6.19 -64.23
N SER A 109 6.80 6.75 -65.43
CA SER A 109 5.75 6.79 -66.47
C SER A 109 6.37 6.83 -67.87
#